data_AF-A0A7W7WWJ7-F1
#
_entry.id   AF-A0A7W7WWJ7-F1
#
_cell.length_a   1.000
_cell.length_b   1.000
_cell.length_c   1.000
_cell.angle_alpha   90.00
_cell.angle_beta   90.00
_cell.angle_gamma   90.00
#
_symmetry.space_group_name_H-M   'P 1'
#
loop_
_entity.id
_entity.type
_entity.pdbx_description
1 polymer ?
#
loop_
_entity_poly.entity_id
_entity_poly.type
_entity_poly.pdbx_seq_one_letter_code
_entity_poly.pdbx_strand_id
1 'polypeptide(L)'
;MKIGKMFGALLAVLFAMTTLTTTQASAATYRWECRYVPPGHVYSMVRADQGCEPLYWVTLPENGLWSCIVPAGYTYTATRVNSNCRLGGSTTQYQLAKI
;
A
#
# COMPACT_ATOMS: atom_id res chain seq x y z
N MET A 1 -55.84 -17.43 31.31
CA MET A 1 -54.65 -16.54 31.20
C MET A 1 -54.51 -16.16 29.73
N LYS A 2 -54.35 -14.93 29.26
CA LYS A 2 -54.57 -13.57 29.76
C LYS A 2 -54.67 -12.72 28.48
N ILE A 3 -55.67 -11.84 28.41
CA ILE A 3 -55.94 -10.93 27.29
C ILE A 3 -54.85 -9.83 27.22
N GLY A 4 -54.52 -9.33 26.03
CA GLY A 4 -53.76 -8.07 25.86
C GLY A 4 -53.61 -7.76 24.37
N LYS A 5 -54.47 -6.93 23.76
CA LYS A 5 -54.56 -5.45 23.78
C LYS A 5 -53.38 -4.73 23.10
N MET A 6 -53.78 -4.00 22.05
CA MET A 6 -53.42 -2.61 21.74
C MET A 6 -52.16 -2.32 20.91
N PHE A 7 -52.42 -1.90 19.67
CA PHE A 7 -52.08 -0.59 19.10
C PHE A 7 -50.88 0.15 19.70
N GLY A 8 -49.87 0.45 18.89
CA GLY A 8 -49.01 1.62 19.15
C GLY A 8 -47.67 1.63 18.43
N ALA A 9 -47.39 2.77 17.78
CA ALA A 9 -46.10 3.25 17.29
C ALA A 9 -45.55 2.66 15.97
N LEU A 10 -46.08 3.20 14.87
CA LEU A 10 -45.27 3.58 13.70
C LEU A 10 -44.14 4.51 14.19
N LEU A 11 -42.92 3.98 14.35
CA LEU A 11 -41.71 4.76 14.50
C LEU A 11 -41.01 4.81 13.14
N ALA A 12 -41.30 5.87 12.39
CA ALA A 12 -40.55 6.24 11.20
C ALA A 12 -39.14 6.65 11.63
N VAL A 13 -38.20 5.71 11.55
CA VAL A 13 -36.78 6.02 11.75
C VAL A 13 -36.29 6.72 10.48
N LEU A 14 -36.36 8.06 10.46
CA LEU A 14 -35.60 8.88 9.52
C LEU A 14 -34.11 8.75 9.87
N PHE A 15 -33.44 7.74 9.32
CA PHE A 15 -31.98 7.73 9.25
C PHE A 15 -31.56 8.78 8.21
N ALA A 16 -31.15 9.96 8.68
CA ALA A 16 -30.39 10.90 7.87
C ALA A 16 -29.14 10.19 7.35
N MET A 17 -29.12 9.88 6.05
CA MET A 17 -27.97 9.29 5.38
C MET A 17 -26.88 10.35 5.27
N THR A 18 -26.06 10.51 6.31
CA THR A 18 -24.79 11.19 6.20
C THR A 18 -23.88 10.30 5.34
N THR A 19 -23.63 10.72 4.11
CA THR A 19 -22.66 10.07 3.22
C THR A 19 -21.26 10.25 3.82
N LEU A 20 -20.80 9.27 4.59
CA LEU A 20 -19.38 9.16 4.93
C LEU A 20 -18.63 8.86 3.63
N THR A 21 -18.02 9.88 3.05
CA THR A 21 -16.96 9.69 2.06
C THR A 21 -15.73 9.16 2.81
N THR A 22 -15.61 7.84 2.90
CA THR A 22 -14.36 7.20 3.28
C THR A 22 -13.34 7.47 2.16
N THR A 23 -12.42 8.40 2.40
CA THR A 23 -11.18 8.48 1.62
C THR A 23 -10.39 7.20 1.87
N GLN A 24 -10.59 6.20 1.02
CA GLN A 24 -9.81 4.97 1.03
C GLN A 24 -8.39 5.32 0.56
N ALA A 25 -7.42 5.21 1.46
CA ALA A 25 -6.01 5.20 1.07
C ALA A 25 -5.81 4.05 0.07
N SER A 26 -5.33 4.37 -1.12
CA SER A 26 -5.03 3.36 -2.14
C SER A 26 -3.98 2.42 -1.57
N ALA A 27 -4.29 1.13 -1.44
CA ALA A 27 -3.30 0.15 -1.04
C ALA A 27 -2.29 0.00 -2.20
N ALA A 28 -1.02 0.30 -1.94
CA ALA A 28 0.07 -0.02 -2.85
C ALA A 28 -0.09 -1.47 -3.35
N THR A 29 -0.30 -1.63 -4.66
CA THR A 29 -0.36 -2.96 -5.27
C THR A 29 1.07 -3.44 -5.44
N TYR A 30 1.43 -4.50 -4.71
CA TYR A 30 2.74 -5.12 -4.81
C TYR A 30 2.68 -6.40 -5.66
N ARG A 31 3.73 -6.65 -6.44
CA ARG A 31 3.86 -7.87 -7.27
C ARG A 31 5.33 -8.23 -7.49
N TRP A 32 5.61 -9.51 -7.73
CA TRP A 32 6.95 -9.99 -8.07
C TRP A 32 7.17 -9.91 -9.58
N GLU A 33 8.23 -9.22 -10.02
CA GLU A 33 8.64 -9.14 -11.42
C GLU A 33 10.01 -9.75 -11.65
N CYS A 34 10.13 -10.55 -12.71
CA CYS A 34 11.39 -11.21 -13.04
C CYS A 34 12.27 -10.33 -13.93
N ARG A 35 13.52 -10.08 -13.49
CA ARG A 35 14.60 -9.39 -14.21
C ARG A 35 14.33 -7.95 -14.64
N TYR A 36 13.14 -7.41 -14.38
CA TYR A 36 12.70 -6.14 -14.90
C TYR A 36 11.80 -5.40 -13.89
N VAL A 37 11.95 -4.07 -13.83
CA VAL A 37 11.05 -3.18 -13.11
C VAL A 37 10.35 -2.32 -14.17
N PRO A 38 9.01 -2.39 -14.29
CA PRO A 38 8.29 -1.60 -15.28
C PRO A 38 8.48 -0.09 -15.11
N PRO A 39 8.35 0.71 -16.18
CA PRO A 39 8.47 2.16 -16.08
C PRO A 39 7.40 2.71 -15.14
N GLY A 40 7.75 3.77 -14.41
CA GLY A 40 6.87 4.36 -13.39
C GLY A 40 6.71 3.54 -12.11
N HIS A 41 7.31 2.35 -12.02
CA HIS A 41 7.34 1.57 -10.80
C HIS A 41 8.66 1.75 -10.06
N VAL A 42 8.63 1.42 -8.79
CA VAL A 42 9.79 1.22 -7.95
C VAL A 42 9.82 -0.21 -7.44
N TYR A 43 10.92 -0.59 -6.78
CA TYR A 43 10.98 -1.84 -6.04
C TYR A 43 11.42 -1.60 -4.59
N SER A 44 10.91 -2.40 -3.67
CA SER A 44 11.24 -2.33 -2.24
C SER A 44 12.08 -3.52 -1.77
N MET A 45 12.23 -4.54 -2.62
CA MET A 45 13.02 -5.73 -2.34
C MET A 45 13.52 -6.37 -3.64
N VAL A 46 14.71 -6.97 -3.59
CA VAL A 46 15.25 -7.85 -4.62
C VAL A 46 15.69 -9.16 -3.97
N ARG A 47 15.34 -10.29 -4.59
CA ARG A 47 15.77 -11.63 -4.16
C ARG A 47 16.16 -12.50 -5.35
N ALA A 48 16.84 -13.60 -5.08
CA ALA A 48 17.05 -14.68 -6.02
C ALA A 48 16.02 -15.78 -5.75
N ASP A 49 15.40 -16.32 -6.80
CA ASP A 49 14.46 -17.43 -6.71
C ASP A 49 14.74 -18.46 -7.83
N GLN A 50 14.28 -19.70 -7.67
CA GLN A 50 14.56 -20.77 -8.65
C GLN A 50 13.94 -20.42 -10.00
N GLY A 51 14.78 -20.09 -10.99
CA GLY A 51 14.36 -19.69 -12.33
C GLY A 51 14.32 -18.17 -12.57
N CYS A 52 14.54 -17.33 -11.56
CA CYS A 52 14.64 -15.89 -11.76
C CYS A 52 15.59 -15.19 -10.78
N GLU A 53 16.62 -14.56 -11.34
CA GLU A 53 17.56 -13.72 -10.61
C GLU A 53 18.01 -12.55 -11.49
N PRO A 54 17.73 -11.28 -11.13
CA PRO A 54 16.99 -10.82 -9.94
C PRO A 54 15.45 -10.92 -10.05
N LEU A 55 14.78 -11.15 -8.93
CA LEU A 55 13.32 -11.03 -8.77
C LEU A 55 12.98 -9.80 -7.91
N TYR A 56 12.18 -8.88 -8.43
CA TYR A 56 11.89 -7.58 -7.83
C TYR A 56 10.49 -7.51 -7.22
N TRP A 57 10.35 -7.01 -5.99
CA TRP A 57 9.06 -6.69 -5.40
C TRP A 57 8.65 -5.27 -5.80
N VAL A 58 7.88 -5.16 -6.88
CA VAL A 58 7.56 -3.89 -7.51
C VAL A 58 6.23 -3.33 -7.04
N THR A 59 6.14 -2.00 -7.02
CA THR A 59 4.90 -1.26 -6.75
C THR A 59 5.00 0.15 -7.32
N LEU A 60 3.90 0.90 -7.29
CA LEU A 60 3.89 2.32 -7.62
C LEU A 60 4.53 3.13 -6.48
N PRO A 61 5.20 4.25 -6.77
CA PRO A 61 5.81 5.08 -5.75
C PRO A 61 4.75 5.82 -4.91
N GLU A 62 4.90 5.78 -3.60
CA GLU A 62 3.97 6.40 -2.66
C GLU A 62 4.72 7.07 -1.50
N ASN A 63 4.10 8.06 -0.88
CA ASN A 63 4.67 8.73 0.30
C ASN A 63 4.82 7.74 1.46
N GLY A 64 5.99 7.75 2.09
CA GLY A 64 6.31 6.85 3.20
C GLY A 64 6.77 5.45 2.76
N LEU A 65 6.73 5.12 1.47
CA LEU A 65 7.21 3.84 0.94
C LEU A 65 8.73 3.72 1.11
N TRP A 66 9.20 2.59 1.65
CA TRP A 66 10.61 2.24 1.62
C TRP A 66 10.97 1.62 0.27
N SER A 67 11.73 2.36 -0.55
CA SER A 67 12.14 1.95 -1.89
C SER A 67 13.65 1.87 -2.04
N CYS A 68 14.10 0.99 -2.91
CA CYS A 68 15.51 0.80 -3.25
C CYS A 68 16.04 1.85 -4.25
N ILE A 69 15.15 2.66 -4.82
CA ILE A 69 15.48 3.78 -5.70
C ILE A 69 14.62 4.99 -5.33
N VAL A 70 15.05 6.19 -5.73
CA VAL A 70 14.22 7.39 -5.66
C VAL A 70 13.77 7.72 -7.08
N PRO A 71 12.49 7.54 -7.44
CA PRO A 71 11.99 7.81 -8.78
C PRO A 71 11.83 9.30 -9.04
N ALA A 72 11.68 9.68 -10.31
CA ALA A 72 11.39 11.06 -10.69
C ALA A 72 10.10 11.58 -10.01
N GLY A 73 10.12 12.83 -9.56
CA GLY A 73 9.00 13.45 -8.82
C GLY A 73 8.94 13.06 -7.34
N TYR A 74 9.94 12.36 -6.82
CA TYR A 74 10.09 12.02 -5.41
C TYR A 74 11.47 12.46 -4.89
N THR A 75 11.49 12.78 -3.60
CA THR A 75 12.67 12.91 -2.73
C THR A 75 12.56 11.84 -1.63
N TYR A 76 13.34 11.96 -0.56
CA TYR A 76 13.29 11.08 0.60
C TYR A 76 13.34 11.83 1.93
N THR A 77 12.68 11.26 2.94
CA THR A 77 12.68 11.78 4.32
C THR A 77 13.65 11.04 5.24
N ALA A 78 13.99 9.80 4.90
CA ALA A 78 14.86 8.95 5.69
C ALA A 78 15.61 7.94 4.82
N THR A 79 16.73 7.43 5.35
CA THR A 79 17.53 6.37 4.74
C THR A 79 17.85 5.29 5.75
N ARG A 80 17.96 4.04 5.31
CA ARG A 80 18.44 2.91 6.13
C ARG A 80 19.30 1.97 5.31
N VAL A 81 20.32 1.37 5.91
CA VAL A 81 21.14 0.33 5.26
C VAL A 81 20.57 -1.04 5.61
N ASN A 82 20.25 -1.84 4.60
CA ASN A 82 19.77 -3.21 4.75
C ASN A 82 20.06 -4.06 3.51
N SER A 83 19.68 -5.33 3.55
CA SER A 83 19.88 -6.29 2.46
C SER A 83 18.73 -6.36 1.45
N ASN A 84 17.67 -5.56 1.58
CA ASN A 84 16.51 -5.66 0.70
C ASN A 84 16.81 -5.24 -0.74
N CYS A 85 17.76 -4.32 -0.93
CA CYS A 85 17.96 -3.65 -2.21
C CYS A 85 19.11 -4.20 -3.04
N ARG A 86 19.81 -5.22 -2.55
CA ARG A 86 20.95 -5.84 -3.23
C ARG A 86 21.06 -7.33 -2.90
N LEU A 87 21.26 -8.15 -3.93
CA LEU A 87 21.58 -9.56 -3.75
C LEU A 87 22.98 -9.72 -3.14
N GLY A 88 23.08 -10.53 -2.08
CA GLY A 88 24.36 -10.86 -1.45
C GLY A 88 25.06 -9.71 -0.72
N GLY A 89 24.36 -8.62 -0.40
CA GLY A 89 24.95 -7.50 0.32
C GLY A 89 23.95 -6.48 0.81
N SER A 90 24.44 -5.49 1.56
CA SER A 90 23.62 -4.38 2.06
C SER A 90 23.82 -3.12 1.23
N THR A 91 22.76 -2.34 1.06
CA THR A 91 22.81 -1.01 0.46
C THR A 91 21.73 -0.11 1.09
N THR A 92 21.73 1.16 0.70
CA THR A 92 20.77 2.15 1.18
C THR A 92 19.39 1.92 0.58
N GLN A 93 18.38 1.99 1.43
CA GLN A 93 16.96 2.08 1.09
C GLN A 93 16.43 3.44 1.54
N TYR A 94 15.51 4.03 0.78
CA TYR A 94 15.02 5.39 0.94
C TYR A 94 13.54 5.38 1.29
N GLN A 95 13.13 6.18 2.26
CA GLN A 95 11.73 6.43 2.53
C GLN A 95 11.25 7.58 1.64
N LEU A 96 10.37 7.30 0.69
CA LEU A 96 9.96 8.23 -0.35
C LEU A 96 9.06 9.35 0.20
N ALA A 97 9.21 10.54 -0.38
CA ALA A 97 8.30 11.66 -0.23
C ALA A 97 8.14 12.38 -1.56
N LYS A 98 6.91 12.69 -1.96
CA LYS A 98 6.60 13.39 -3.20
C LYS A 98 7.13 14.83 -3.13
N ILE A 99 7.73 15.29 -4.23
CA ILE A 99 8.19 16.67 -4.42
C ILE A 99 6.98 17.57 -4.71
#